data_AF-U6JS34-F1
#
_entry.id   AF-U6JS34-F1
#
_cell.length_a   1.000
_cell.length_b   1.000
_cell.length_c   1.000
_cell.angle_alpha   90.00
_cell.angle_beta   90.00
_cell.angle_gamma   90.00
#
_symmetry.space_group_name_H-M   'P 1'
#
loop_
_entity.id
_entity.type
_entity.pdbx_description
1 polymer ?
#
loop_
_entity_poly.entity_id
_entity_poly.type
_entity_poly.pdbx_seq_one_letter_code
_entity_poly.pdbx_strand_id
1 'polypeptide(L)'
;MGPIFKGAAAVCLLALSGLEPATAATQPPAFTVEEAGEDAYLSVNLARVGQMSVRINQLTKDDTLIDSVKETFGVKDGGRTLTTCAEAISGLRKKKEFVVQFTTAEDRNYRRSVHMKSYPDNWQEFWTKPEGANLASLLWSNSTNIGCAVGICTESADGTPSSTKTAYLFCQMSPEAEQDKAPFDKEYYEALTARQTLLTAMTEEDLKVPVQGGAAAAVPSLLVAGLTAIVAFASA
;
A
#
# COMPACT_ATOMS: atom_id res chain seq x y z
N MET A 1 -32.73 75.66 -46.73
CA MET A 1 -32.67 74.58 -45.72
C MET A 1 -32.14 73.34 -46.45
N GLY A 2 -30.96 72.77 -46.30
CA GLY A 2 -29.75 72.88 -45.47
C GLY A 2 -28.81 71.74 -45.99
N PRO A 3 -27.48 71.77 -45.77
CA PRO A 3 -26.52 71.17 -46.72
C PRO A 3 -26.18 69.69 -46.48
N ILE A 4 -25.65 69.08 -47.55
CA ILE A 4 -25.04 67.73 -47.62
C ILE A 4 -23.74 67.73 -46.80
N PHE A 5 -23.68 66.94 -45.72
CA PHE A 5 -22.46 66.76 -44.93
C PHE A 5 -21.76 65.44 -45.27
N LYS A 6 -20.54 65.59 -45.81
CA LYS A 6 -19.47 64.60 -45.82
C LYS A 6 -19.03 64.31 -44.38
N GLY A 7 -19.07 63.06 -43.96
CA GLY A 7 -18.50 62.61 -42.68
C GLY A 7 -17.64 61.36 -42.91
N ALA A 8 -16.33 61.51 -42.78
CA ALA A 8 -15.38 60.42 -42.82
C ALA A 8 -15.51 59.58 -41.52
N ALA A 9 -15.92 58.33 -41.66
CA ALA A 9 -15.84 57.37 -40.56
C ALA A 9 -14.41 56.84 -40.48
N ALA A 10 -13.66 57.31 -39.48
CA ALA A 10 -12.41 56.70 -39.07
C ALA A 10 -12.73 55.30 -38.52
N VAL A 11 -12.36 54.26 -39.27
CA VAL A 11 -12.35 52.88 -38.78
C VAL A 11 -11.17 52.76 -37.82
N CYS A 12 -11.42 52.95 -36.53
CA CYS A 12 -10.50 52.44 -35.51
C CYS A 12 -10.57 50.91 -35.57
N LEU A 13 -9.56 50.30 -36.20
CA LEU A 13 -9.15 48.95 -35.91
C LEU A 13 -8.77 48.91 -34.43
N LEU A 14 -9.75 48.61 -33.56
CA LEU A 14 -9.42 48.05 -32.26
C LEU A 14 -8.69 46.75 -32.54
N ALA A 15 -7.39 46.78 -32.32
CA ALA A 15 -6.59 45.59 -32.18
C ALA A 15 -7.37 44.62 -31.27
N LEU A 16 -7.77 43.48 -31.82
CA LEU A 16 -8.01 42.30 -31.01
C LEU A 16 -6.64 41.93 -30.41
N SER A 17 -6.27 42.66 -29.35
CA SER A 17 -5.29 42.19 -28.38
C SER A 17 -5.80 40.82 -27.95
N GLY A 18 -4.99 39.80 -28.24
CA GLY A 18 -5.32 38.41 -28.03
C GLY A 18 -5.95 38.25 -26.66
N LEU A 19 -7.21 37.83 -26.64
CA LEU A 19 -7.65 36.94 -25.60
C LEU A 19 -6.81 35.69 -25.82
N GLU A 20 -5.66 35.60 -25.14
CA GLU A 20 -5.14 34.29 -24.78
C GLU A 20 -6.35 33.55 -24.20
N PRO A 21 -6.82 32.45 -24.81
CA PRO A 21 -7.76 31.60 -24.12
C PRO A 21 -7.06 31.29 -22.79
N ALA A 22 -7.65 31.73 -21.69
CA ALA A 22 -7.29 31.22 -20.38
C ALA A 22 -7.55 29.73 -20.49
N THR A 23 -6.51 28.98 -20.87
CA THR A 23 -6.43 27.55 -20.68
C THR A 23 -6.85 27.36 -19.24
N ALA A 24 -8.00 26.72 -19.04
CA ALA A 24 -8.46 26.38 -17.71
C ALA A 24 -7.26 25.76 -17.01
N ALA A 25 -6.72 26.44 -16.01
CA ALA A 25 -5.53 25.97 -15.34
C ALA A 25 -5.91 24.62 -14.75
N THR A 26 -5.32 23.55 -15.27
CA THR A 26 -5.52 22.20 -14.76
C THR A 26 -5.26 22.26 -13.25
N GLN A 27 -6.31 22.05 -12.45
CA GLN A 27 -6.17 22.11 -11.01
C GLN A 27 -5.19 21.01 -10.58
N PRO A 28 -4.23 21.31 -9.70
CA PRO A 28 -3.32 20.29 -9.21
C PRO A 28 -4.11 19.16 -8.53
N PRO A 29 -3.66 17.90 -8.63
CA PRO A 29 -4.33 16.78 -8.00
C PRO A 29 -4.43 16.97 -6.49
N ALA A 30 -5.60 16.69 -5.93
CA ALA A 30 -5.84 16.75 -4.49
C ALA A 30 -5.48 15.41 -3.85
N PHE A 31 -4.67 15.44 -2.79
CA PHE A 31 -4.24 14.24 -2.07
C PHE A 31 -4.81 14.22 -0.65
N THR A 32 -5.36 13.09 -0.25
CA THR A 32 -5.89 12.85 1.09
C THR A 32 -5.36 11.53 1.64
N VAL A 33 -5.30 11.42 2.96
CA VAL A 33 -4.72 10.26 3.64
C VAL A 33 -5.74 9.76 4.66
N GLU A 34 -5.96 8.46 4.66
CA GLU A 34 -6.79 7.77 5.64
C GLU A 34 -6.04 6.55 6.20
N GLU A 35 -6.49 6.05 7.34
CA GLU A 35 -5.96 4.81 7.90
C GLU A 35 -6.41 3.61 7.07
N ALA A 36 -5.52 2.62 6.90
CA ALA A 36 -5.89 1.37 6.25
C ALA A 36 -6.85 0.56 7.13
N GLY A 37 -7.91 0.00 6.55
CA GLY A 37 -8.81 -0.88 7.27
C GLY A 37 -8.16 -2.23 7.65
N GLU A 38 -8.74 -2.93 8.62
CA GLU A 38 -8.24 -4.23 9.12
C GLU A 38 -8.07 -5.30 8.00
N ASP A 39 -8.90 -5.26 6.95
CA ASP A 39 -8.76 -6.18 5.81
C ASP A 39 -7.43 -5.99 5.04
N ALA A 40 -6.80 -4.81 5.10
CA ALA A 40 -5.47 -4.61 4.52
C ALA A 40 -4.41 -5.45 5.26
N TYR A 41 -4.45 -5.45 6.58
CA TYR A 41 -3.54 -6.21 7.44
C TYR A 41 -3.77 -7.72 7.30
N LEU A 42 -5.04 -8.13 7.29
CA LEU A 42 -5.43 -9.50 7.02
C LEU A 42 -4.89 -9.94 5.65
N SER A 43 -5.11 -9.15 4.60
CA SER A 43 -4.66 -9.47 3.24
C SER A 43 -3.14 -9.61 3.12
N VAL A 44 -2.38 -8.73 3.77
CA VAL A 44 -0.91 -8.82 3.81
C VAL A 44 -0.47 -10.10 4.55
N ASN A 45 -1.10 -10.43 5.67
CA ASN A 45 -0.78 -11.66 6.39
C ASN A 45 -1.17 -12.91 5.60
N LEU A 46 -2.31 -12.93 4.91
CA LEU A 46 -2.69 -14.04 4.04
C LEU A 46 -1.70 -14.21 2.90
N ALA A 47 -1.27 -13.11 2.31
CA ALA A 47 -0.23 -13.10 1.29
C ALA A 47 1.06 -13.80 1.75
N ARG A 48 1.48 -13.55 3.00
CA ARG A 48 2.72 -14.06 3.62
C ARG A 48 2.60 -15.47 4.21
N VAL A 49 1.50 -15.82 4.85
CA VAL A 49 1.42 -17.07 5.64
C VAL A 49 0.17 -17.91 5.40
N GLY A 50 -0.81 -17.38 4.65
CA GLY A 50 -2.08 -18.04 4.39
C GLY A 50 -1.90 -19.35 3.64
N GLN A 51 -2.34 -20.45 4.26
CA GLN A 51 -2.22 -21.83 3.74
C GLN A 51 -0.80 -22.25 3.30
N MET A 52 0.22 -21.68 3.95
CA MET A 52 1.62 -22.00 3.64
C MET A 52 2.12 -23.17 4.50
N SER A 53 2.85 -24.12 3.89
CA SER A 53 3.54 -25.22 4.60
C SER A 53 4.81 -24.74 5.31
N VAL A 54 5.50 -23.77 4.73
CA VAL A 54 6.65 -23.06 5.32
C VAL A 54 6.23 -21.63 5.63
N ARG A 55 6.52 -21.14 6.83
CA ARG A 55 6.02 -19.86 7.31
C ARG A 55 7.13 -18.88 7.61
N ILE A 56 6.95 -17.66 7.13
CA ILE A 56 7.62 -16.47 7.65
C ILE A 56 6.78 -15.84 8.76
N ASN A 57 7.31 -14.80 9.39
CA ASN A 57 6.61 -14.09 10.46
C ASN A 57 5.29 -13.47 9.96
N GLN A 58 4.23 -13.72 10.73
CA GLN A 58 3.00 -12.94 10.65
C GLN A 58 3.27 -11.54 11.22
N LEU A 59 2.68 -10.52 10.61
CA LEU A 59 2.89 -9.14 10.97
C LEU A 59 1.85 -8.67 11.98
N THR A 60 2.31 -7.96 13.00
CA THR A 60 1.50 -7.30 14.02
C THR A 60 1.33 -5.82 13.64
N LYS A 61 0.11 -5.29 13.78
CA LYS A 61 -0.18 -3.86 13.56
C LYS A 61 0.63 -3.01 14.55
N ASP A 62 1.29 -1.98 14.05
CA ASP A 62 2.09 -1.03 14.85
C ASP A 62 1.69 0.41 14.52
N ASP A 63 1.12 1.10 15.50
CA ASP A 63 0.59 2.46 15.33
C ASP A 63 1.69 3.49 15.03
N THR A 64 2.90 3.27 15.53
CA THR A 64 4.06 4.15 15.24
C THR A 64 4.43 4.07 13.76
N LEU A 65 4.36 2.88 13.16
CA LEU A 65 4.57 2.71 11.72
C LEU A 65 3.42 3.33 10.92
N ILE A 66 2.17 3.24 11.39
CA ILE A 66 1.03 3.88 10.72
C ILE A 66 1.23 5.39 10.65
N ASP A 67 1.63 6.02 11.76
CA ASP A 67 1.88 7.45 11.81
C ASP A 67 3.06 7.84 10.90
N SER A 68 4.14 7.06 10.88
CA SER A 68 5.27 7.29 9.98
C SER A 68 4.88 7.20 8.49
N VAL A 69 4.01 6.26 8.13
CA VAL A 69 3.47 6.16 6.77
C VAL A 69 2.56 7.35 6.46
N LYS A 70 1.69 7.77 7.38
CA LYS A 70 0.83 8.97 7.24
C LYS A 70 1.67 10.23 7.02
N GLU A 71 2.76 10.39 7.76
CA GLU A 71 3.72 11.50 7.61
C GLU A 71 4.39 11.52 6.24
N THR A 72 4.66 10.35 5.64
CA THR A 72 5.25 10.26 4.29
C THR A 72 4.34 10.93 3.25
N PHE A 73 3.01 10.87 3.43
CA PHE A 73 2.06 11.60 2.61
C PHE A 73 1.90 13.07 3.00
N GLY A 74 2.25 13.44 4.24
CA GLY A 74 2.18 14.80 4.77
C GLY A 74 3.33 15.71 4.32
N VAL A 75 4.34 15.17 3.64
CA VAL A 75 5.40 15.96 3.02
C VAL A 75 4.76 16.83 1.93
N LYS A 76 4.53 18.10 2.26
CA LYS A 76 4.28 19.15 1.27
C LYS A 76 5.45 19.09 0.29
N ASP A 77 5.14 18.69 -0.94
CA ASP A 77 6.05 18.73 -2.07
C ASP A 77 6.95 19.95 -1.94
N GLY A 78 8.26 19.74 -1.82
CA GLY A 78 9.28 20.78 -1.73
C GLY A 78 9.37 21.59 -3.03
N GLY A 79 8.30 22.30 -3.39
CA GLY A 79 8.17 23.02 -4.64
C GLY A 79 7.89 22.16 -5.88
N ARG A 80 7.45 20.89 -5.76
CA ARG A 80 7.07 20.08 -6.94
C ARG A 80 5.69 20.50 -7.44
N THR A 81 5.61 20.88 -8.71
CA THR A 81 4.35 21.02 -9.43
C THR A 81 3.88 19.62 -9.81
N LEU A 82 3.00 19.02 -9.01
CA LEU A 82 2.37 17.75 -9.35
C LEU A 82 1.33 17.99 -10.45
N THR A 83 1.47 17.30 -11.58
CA THR A 83 0.49 17.40 -12.68
C THR A 83 -0.45 16.20 -12.71
N THR A 84 -0.05 15.06 -12.13
CA THR A 84 -0.85 13.83 -12.05
C THR A 84 -0.66 13.08 -10.73
N CYS A 85 -1.61 12.24 -10.37
CA CYS A 85 -1.55 11.28 -9.28
C CYS A 85 -0.40 10.29 -9.44
N ALA A 86 -0.11 9.86 -10.67
CA ALA A 86 1.00 8.93 -10.93
C ALA A 86 2.37 9.54 -10.56
N GLU A 87 2.56 10.84 -10.81
CA GLU A 87 3.77 11.59 -10.44
C GLU A 87 3.89 11.75 -8.93
N ALA A 88 2.80 12.16 -8.27
CA ALA A 88 2.74 12.31 -6.82
C ALA A 88 3.22 11.04 -6.11
N ILE A 89 2.77 9.89 -6.60
CA ILE A 89 2.97 8.60 -5.95
C ILE A 89 4.31 7.99 -6.26
N SER A 90 4.84 8.24 -7.45
CA SER A 90 6.22 7.89 -7.77
C SER A 90 7.21 8.63 -6.86
N GLY A 91 6.85 9.85 -6.41
CA GLY A 91 7.61 10.57 -5.39
C GLY A 91 7.52 9.98 -3.98
N LEU A 92 6.41 9.32 -3.66
CA LEU A 92 6.13 8.74 -2.33
C LEU A 92 6.65 7.31 -2.18
N ARG A 93 6.81 6.56 -3.28
CA ARG A 93 7.28 5.17 -3.26
C ARG A 93 8.72 5.09 -2.75
N LYS A 94 8.92 4.70 -1.49
CA LYS A 94 10.23 4.26 -1.02
C LYS A 94 10.46 2.82 -1.47
N LYS A 95 11.69 2.49 -1.87
CA LYS A 95 12.07 1.15 -2.37
C LYS A 95 11.80 -0.01 -1.39
N LYS A 96 11.62 0.28 -0.09
CA LYS A 96 11.42 -0.70 0.98
C LYS A 96 10.00 -0.73 1.53
N GLU A 97 9.10 0.05 0.93
CA GLU A 97 7.68 0.07 1.31
C GLU A 97 6.91 -0.82 0.34
N PHE A 98 5.90 -1.51 0.88
CA PHE A 98 4.95 -2.24 0.06
C PHE A 98 3.84 -1.28 -0.38
N VAL A 99 3.57 -1.21 -1.68
CA VAL A 99 2.61 -0.31 -2.31
C VAL A 99 1.68 -1.07 -3.24
N VAL A 100 0.38 -0.82 -3.11
CA VAL A 100 -0.67 -1.34 -3.98
C VAL A 100 -1.52 -0.20 -4.51
N GLN A 101 -1.73 -0.16 -5.83
CA GLN A 101 -2.66 0.76 -6.48
C GLN A 101 -4.03 0.12 -6.66
N PHE A 102 -5.08 0.86 -6.29
CA PHE A 102 -6.48 0.60 -6.59
C PHE A 102 -6.97 1.65 -7.59
N THR A 103 -7.52 1.19 -8.71
CA THR A 103 -7.97 2.06 -9.81
C THR A 103 -9.26 2.81 -9.47
N THR A 104 -10.00 2.39 -8.45
CA THR A 104 -11.11 3.14 -7.88
C THR A 104 -11.00 3.11 -6.35
N ALA A 105 -11.50 4.15 -5.68
CA ALA A 105 -11.46 4.23 -4.22
C ALA A 105 -12.45 3.26 -3.55
N GLU A 106 -13.48 2.85 -4.30
CA GLU A 106 -14.55 1.97 -3.87
C GLU A 106 -14.21 0.48 -4.06
N ASP A 107 -13.34 0.12 -5.01
CA ASP A 107 -12.89 -1.25 -5.26
C ASP A 107 -11.52 -1.54 -4.61
N ARG A 108 -11.47 -1.40 -3.29
CA ARG A 108 -10.27 -1.75 -2.49
C ARG A 108 -10.21 -3.25 -2.25
N ASN A 109 -9.83 -3.99 -3.28
CA ASN A 109 -9.51 -5.39 -3.13
C ASN A 109 -8.05 -5.56 -2.69
N TYR A 110 -7.83 -5.53 -1.37
CA TYR A 110 -6.52 -5.71 -0.75
C TYR A 110 -5.92 -7.10 -1.03
N ARG A 111 -6.77 -8.08 -1.38
CA ARG A 111 -6.43 -9.48 -1.63
C ARG A 111 -5.93 -9.67 -3.06
N ARG A 112 -4.85 -8.98 -3.39
CA ARG A 112 -4.15 -9.20 -4.65
C ARG A 112 -3.39 -10.51 -4.65
N SER A 113 -3.37 -11.21 -5.78
CA SER A 113 -2.57 -12.42 -5.94
C SER A 113 -1.08 -12.10 -5.80
N VAL A 114 -0.41 -12.77 -4.85
CA VAL A 114 1.05 -12.77 -4.74
C VAL A 114 1.59 -13.93 -5.54
N HIS A 115 2.30 -13.63 -6.63
CA HIS A 115 2.93 -14.64 -7.46
C HIS A 115 4.36 -14.22 -7.82
N MET A 116 5.28 -15.18 -7.82
CA MET A 116 6.63 -15.02 -8.37
C MET A 116 6.85 -16.11 -9.42
N LYS A 117 7.42 -15.76 -10.58
CA LYS A 117 7.58 -16.70 -11.70
C LYS A 117 8.70 -17.72 -11.48
N SER A 118 9.79 -17.30 -10.85
CA SER A 118 10.98 -18.09 -10.60
C SER A 118 11.69 -17.57 -9.36
N TYR A 119 12.37 -18.46 -8.63
CA TYR A 119 13.29 -18.04 -7.58
C TYR A 119 14.52 -17.36 -8.21
N PRO A 120 14.83 -16.10 -7.90
CA PRO A 120 15.96 -15.40 -8.50
C PRO A 120 17.31 -15.97 -8.04
N ASP A 121 18.21 -16.22 -9.00
CA ASP A 121 19.62 -16.48 -8.70
C ASP A 121 20.38 -15.18 -8.35
N ASN A 122 19.85 -14.03 -8.76
CA ASN A 122 20.39 -12.70 -8.49
C ASN A 122 19.30 -11.77 -7.93
N TRP A 123 19.34 -11.56 -6.61
CA TRP A 123 18.38 -10.67 -5.93
C TRP A 123 18.61 -9.20 -6.23
N GLN A 124 19.84 -8.77 -6.50
CA GLN A 124 20.13 -7.38 -6.83
C GLN A 124 19.32 -6.93 -8.06
N GLU A 125 19.31 -7.73 -9.13
CA GLU A 125 18.50 -7.42 -10.32
C GLU A 125 17.00 -7.39 -9.98
N PHE A 126 16.54 -8.33 -9.14
CA PHE A 126 15.14 -8.38 -8.70
C PHE A 126 14.71 -7.08 -8.00
N TRP A 127 15.55 -6.56 -7.11
CA TRP A 127 15.33 -5.31 -6.38
C TRP A 127 15.39 -4.06 -7.27
N THR A 128 16.02 -4.11 -8.46
CA THR A 128 16.01 -2.96 -9.39
C THR A 128 14.65 -2.74 -10.06
N LYS A 129 13.81 -3.78 -10.15
CA LYS A 129 12.48 -3.71 -10.77
C LYS A 129 11.47 -3.27 -9.71
N PRO A 130 10.67 -2.21 -9.93
CA PRO A 130 9.70 -1.72 -8.93
C PRO A 130 8.78 -2.81 -8.39
N GLU A 131 8.27 -3.69 -9.23
CA GLU A 131 7.40 -4.81 -8.85
C GLU A 131 8.16 -5.86 -8.03
N GLY A 132 9.43 -6.09 -8.38
CA GLY A 132 10.32 -6.99 -7.63
C GLY A 132 10.63 -6.44 -6.25
N ALA A 133 11.05 -5.18 -6.14
CA ALA A 133 11.28 -4.51 -4.86
C ALA A 133 10.01 -4.48 -3.98
N ASN A 134 8.86 -4.23 -4.59
CA ASN A 134 7.57 -4.24 -3.90
C ASN A 134 7.24 -5.62 -3.33
N LEU A 135 7.42 -6.67 -4.14
CA LEU A 135 7.19 -8.05 -3.74
C LEU A 135 8.21 -8.53 -2.69
N ALA A 136 9.48 -8.16 -2.83
CA ALA A 136 10.51 -8.49 -1.86
C ALA A 136 10.27 -7.78 -0.51
N SER A 137 9.79 -6.53 -0.53
CA SER A 137 9.39 -5.81 0.69
C SER A 137 8.21 -6.51 1.37
N LEU A 138 7.17 -6.89 0.61
CA LEU A 138 6.02 -7.63 1.13
C LEU A 138 6.40 -8.95 1.81
N LEU A 139 7.37 -9.66 1.23
CA LEU A 139 7.73 -11.02 1.62
C LEU A 139 8.99 -11.10 2.50
N TRP A 140 9.53 -9.96 2.96
CA TRP A 140 10.69 -9.94 3.84
C TRP A 140 10.42 -10.74 5.12
N SER A 141 11.15 -11.84 5.31
CA SER A 141 10.89 -12.83 6.35
C SER A 141 11.11 -12.31 7.76
N ASN A 142 12.04 -11.36 7.90
CA ASN A 142 12.47 -10.85 9.21
C ASN A 142 11.53 -9.79 9.79
N SER A 143 10.64 -9.21 8.99
CA SER A 143 9.65 -8.24 9.50
C SER A 143 8.64 -8.91 10.44
N THR A 144 8.33 -8.26 11.56
CA THR A 144 7.35 -8.72 12.55
C THR A 144 6.22 -7.71 12.76
N ASN A 145 6.43 -6.45 12.40
CA ASN A 145 5.46 -5.37 12.57
C ASN A 145 5.12 -4.71 11.23
N ILE A 146 3.94 -4.11 11.15
CA ILE A 146 3.45 -3.42 9.96
C ILE A 146 2.59 -2.21 10.34
N GLY A 147 2.77 -1.10 9.62
CA GLY A 147 1.85 0.02 9.61
C GLY A 147 1.45 0.34 8.19
N CYS A 148 0.16 0.56 7.94
CA CYS A 148 -0.36 0.86 6.62
C CYS A 148 -1.28 2.10 6.64
N ALA A 149 -1.27 2.86 5.55
CA ALA A 149 -2.23 3.93 5.31
C ALA A 149 -2.62 3.98 3.83
N VAL A 150 -3.79 4.55 3.57
CA VAL A 150 -4.33 4.71 2.21
C VAL A 150 -4.22 6.17 1.80
N GLY A 151 -3.50 6.41 0.71
CA GLY A 151 -3.47 7.70 0.03
C GLY A 151 -4.51 7.72 -1.09
N ILE A 152 -5.43 8.68 -1.08
CA ILE A 152 -6.41 8.90 -2.15
C ILE A 152 -6.03 10.16 -2.90
N CYS A 153 -5.80 10.00 -4.19
CA CYS A 153 -5.50 11.07 -5.11
C CYS A 153 -6.68 11.33 -6.05
N THR A 154 -7.08 12.60 -6.16
CA THR A 154 -8.22 13.05 -6.97
C THR A 154 -7.74 14.00 -8.05
N GLU A 155 -7.95 13.65 -9.31
CA GLU A 155 -7.72 14.50 -10.47
C GLU A 155 -9.06 15.08 -10.96
N SER A 156 -9.09 16.39 -11.24
CA SER A 156 -10.19 17.02 -11.95
C SER A 156 -9.93 16.92 -13.45
N ALA A 157 -10.86 16.36 -14.23
CA ALA A 157 -10.76 16.42 -15.68
C ALA A 157 -11.12 17.82 -16.18
N ASP A 158 -10.32 18.38 -17.08
CA ASP A 158 -10.55 19.72 -17.64
C ASP A 158 -11.96 19.84 -18.23
N GLY A 159 -12.76 20.78 -17.70
CA GLY A 159 -14.07 21.15 -18.24
C GLY A 159 -15.23 20.18 -17.99
N THR A 160 -15.06 19.11 -17.20
CA THR A 160 -16.17 18.20 -16.81
C THR A 160 -16.26 18.03 -15.29
N PRO A 161 -17.46 17.83 -14.72
CA PRO A 161 -17.64 17.62 -13.27
C PRO A 161 -17.16 16.24 -12.78
N SER A 162 -16.55 15.43 -13.64
CA SER A 162 -16.08 14.09 -13.29
C SER A 162 -14.66 14.15 -12.76
N SER A 163 -14.47 13.79 -11.50
CA SER A 163 -13.15 13.60 -10.91
C SER A 163 -12.76 12.12 -10.89
N THR A 164 -11.52 11.83 -11.28
CA THR A 164 -10.96 10.47 -11.19
C THR A 164 -10.30 10.32 -9.82
N LYS A 165 -10.71 9.31 -9.06
CA LYS A 165 -10.11 8.98 -7.76
C LYS A 165 -9.31 7.70 -7.87
N THR A 166 -8.03 7.78 -7.56
CA THR A 166 -7.15 6.62 -7.47
C THR A 166 -6.67 6.47 -6.04
N ALA A 167 -6.76 5.27 -5.47
CA ALA A 167 -6.37 4.99 -4.09
C ALA A 167 -5.13 4.09 -4.05
N TYR A 168 -4.32 4.26 -3.02
CA TYR A 168 -3.06 3.53 -2.88
C TYR A 168 -2.85 3.11 -1.45
N LEU A 169 -2.66 1.82 -1.21
CA LEU A 169 -2.19 1.31 0.08
C LEU A 169 -0.68 1.40 0.12
N PHE A 170 -0.15 2.06 1.15
CA PHE A 170 1.26 2.03 1.50
C PHE A 170 1.40 1.31 2.83
N CYS A 171 2.35 0.38 2.90
CA CYS A 171 2.67 -0.36 4.11
C CYS A 171 4.17 -0.33 4.37
N GLN A 172 4.55 0.09 5.56
CA GLN A 172 5.90 -0.01 6.07
C GLN A 172 5.97 -1.20 7.03
N MET A 173 7.06 -1.98 6.93
CA MET A 173 7.30 -3.13 7.79
C MET A 173 8.56 -2.92 8.62
N SER A 174 8.57 -3.49 9.82
CA SER A 174 9.72 -3.44 10.73
C SER A 174 10.09 -4.82 11.26
N PRO A 175 11.38 -5.20 11.25
CA PRO A 175 12.49 -4.52 10.58
C PRO A 175 12.25 -4.33 9.07
N GLU A 176 12.80 -3.25 8.51
CA GLU A 176 12.70 -2.98 7.08
C GLU A 176 13.42 -4.04 6.25
N ALA A 177 12.99 -4.21 5.00
CA ALA A 177 13.68 -5.06 4.06
C ALA A 177 15.09 -4.55 3.74
N GLU A 178 16.04 -5.48 3.64
CA GLU A 178 17.39 -5.18 3.21
C GLU A 178 17.48 -5.38 1.69
N GLN A 179 17.84 -4.30 0.98
CA GLN A 179 17.97 -4.34 -0.48
C GLN A 179 19.08 -5.31 -0.90
N ASP A 180 18.93 -5.83 -2.11
CA ASP A 180 19.87 -6.75 -2.78
C ASP A 180 20.01 -8.12 -2.10
N LYS A 181 19.24 -8.38 -1.04
CA LYS A 181 19.19 -9.67 -0.33
C LYS A 181 17.95 -10.47 -0.67
N ALA A 182 18.05 -11.78 -0.46
CA ALA A 182 16.91 -12.68 -0.53
C ALA A 182 15.91 -12.33 0.58
N PRO A 183 14.64 -12.01 0.25
CA PRO A 183 13.62 -11.70 1.24
C PRO A 183 13.14 -12.93 2.02
N PHE A 184 13.35 -14.13 1.49
CA PHE A 184 12.97 -15.40 2.06
C PHE A 184 13.86 -16.50 1.46
N ASP A 185 13.79 -17.70 2.02
CA ASP A 185 14.52 -18.88 1.54
C ASP A 185 13.82 -19.60 0.38
N LYS A 186 14.52 -20.57 -0.22
CA LYS A 186 14.00 -21.28 -1.39
C LYS A 186 12.80 -22.18 -1.01
N GLU A 187 12.82 -22.73 0.18
CA GLU A 187 11.78 -23.58 0.75
C GLU A 187 10.45 -22.81 0.87
N TYR A 188 10.49 -21.56 1.31
CA TYR A 188 9.32 -20.68 1.34
C TYR A 188 8.79 -20.38 -0.06
N TYR A 189 9.67 -20.20 -1.05
CA TYR A 189 9.24 -20.03 -2.44
C TYR A 189 8.54 -21.28 -3.00
N GLU A 190 9.06 -22.47 -2.70
CA GLU A 190 8.42 -23.73 -3.09
C GLU A 190 7.03 -23.87 -2.43
N ALA A 191 6.90 -23.47 -1.17
CA ALA A 191 5.59 -23.41 -0.50
C ALA A 191 4.65 -22.38 -1.16
N LEU A 192 5.17 -21.19 -1.53
CA LEU A 192 4.38 -20.12 -2.15
C LEU A 192 3.84 -20.55 -3.53
N THR A 193 4.65 -21.27 -4.31
CA THR A 193 4.25 -21.77 -5.63
C THR A 193 3.33 -22.98 -5.54
N ALA A 194 3.41 -23.78 -4.47
CA ALA A 194 2.49 -24.87 -4.21
C ALA A 194 1.09 -24.40 -3.74
N ARG A 195 0.95 -23.14 -3.34
CA ARG A 195 -0.30 -22.56 -2.87
C ARG A 195 -1.32 -22.41 -4.01
N GLN A 196 -2.39 -23.21 -3.96
CA GLN A 196 -3.42 -23.23 -5.00
C GLN A 196 -4.59 -22.27 -4.73
N THR A 197 -4.86 -21.99 -3.46
CA THR A 197 -5.98 -21.13 -3.07
C THR A 197 -5.66 -19.68 -3.38
N LEU A 198 -6.63 -18.97 -3.97
CA LEU A 198 -6.53 -17.53 -4.20
C LEU A 198 -6.67 -16.78 -2.88
N LEU A 199 -5.94 -15.68 -2.72
CA LEU A 199 -6.02 -14.84 -1.51
C LEU A 199 -7.43 -14.27 -1.26
N THR A 200 -8.21 -14.06 -2.33
CA THR A 200 -9.62 -13.67 -2.26
C THR A 200 -10.53 -14.73 -1.63
N ALA A 201 -10.13 -16.01 -1.70
CA ALA A 201 -10.87 -17.14 -1.15
C ALA A 201 -10.39 -17.57 0.24
N MET A 202 -9.29 -17.00 0.74
CA MET A 202 -8.78 -17.32 2.08
C MET A 202 -9.51 -16.53 3.17
N THR A 203 -9.31 -16.90 4.42
CA THR A 203 -9.95 -16.35 5.61
C THR A 203 -8.94 -16.24 6.75
N GLU A 204 -9.31 -15.61 7.86
CA GLU A 204 -8.43 -15.51 9.03
C GLU A 204 -7.98 -16.89 9.54
N GLU A 205 -8.83 -17.90 9.39
CA GLU A 205 -8.57 -19.30 9.72
C GLU A 205 -7.35 -19.85 8.98
N ASP A 206 -7.10 -19.39 7.75
CA ASP A 206 -5.97 -19.83 6.93
C ASP A 206 -4.62 -19.28 7.42
N LEU A 207 -4.64 -18.30 8.33
CA LEU A 207 -3.46 -17.82 9.05
C LEU A 207 -3.04 -18.78 10.16
N LYS A 208 -3.89 -19.72 10.59
CA LYS A 208 -3.55 -20.69 11.64
C LYS A 208 -2.58 -21.75 11.09
N VAL A 209 -1.68 -22.24 11.93
CA VAL A 209 -0.69 -23.26 11.53
C VAL A 209 -1.43 -24.47 10.97
N PRO A 210 -1.07 -24.98 9.78
CA PRO A 210 -1.70 -26.19 9.24
C PRO A 210 -1.52 -27.34 10.24
N VAL A 211 -2.63 -27.85 10.76
CA VAL A 211 -2.62 -29.04 11.62
C VAL A 211 -2.53 -30.27 10.71
N GLN A 212 -1.38 -30.49 10.08
CA GLN A 212 -1.14 -31.76 9.39
C GLN A 212 -0.55 -32.76 10.40
N GLY A 213 -1.31 -33.82 10.69
CA GLY A 213 -0.90 -34.92 11.54
C GLY A 213 0.38 -35.59 11.03
N GLY A 214 1.40 -35.64 11.87
CA GLY A 214 2.67 -36.29 11.60
C GLY A 214 3.69 -36.00 12.70
N ALA A 215 3.68 -36.86 13.73
CA ALA A 215 4.55 -36.85 14.91
C ALA A 215 4.62 -35.53 15.68
N ALA A 216 3.86 -35.47 16.78
CA ALA A 216 4.18 -34.57 17.88
C ALA A 216 5.62 -34.85 18.33
N ALA A 217 6.58 -34.02 17.89
CA ALA A 217 7.81 -33.86 18.63
C ALA A 217 7.38 -33.34 20.00
N ALA A 218 7.56 -34.17 21.03
CA ALA A 218 7.24 -33.83 22.41
C ALA A 218 8.03 -32.58 22.79
N VAL A 219 7.40 -31.42 22.70
CA VAL A 219 7.84 -30.23 23.43
C VAL A 219 7.62 -30.58 24.90
N PRO A 220 8.65 -30.59 25.76
CA PRO A 220 8.45 -30.82 27.18
C PRO A 220 7.54 -29.72 27.70
N SER A 221 6.26 -30.04 27.90
CA SER A 221 5.34 -29.18 28.62
C SER A 221 5.87 -29.13 30.05
N LEU A 222 6.48 -28.00 30.41
CA LEU A 222 6.75 -27.65 31.79
C LEU A 222 5.40 -27.70 32.53
N LEU A 223 5.15 -28.82 33.22
CA LEU A 223 4.10 -28.94 34.21
C LEU A 223 4.41 -27.96 35.33
N VAL A 224 3.82 -26.77 35.24
CA VAL A 224 3.72 -25.84 36.37
C VAL A 224 2.77 -26.49 37.37
N ALA A 225 3.33 -27.22 38.33
CA ALA A 225 2.60 -27.72 39.49
C ALA A 225 2.17 -26.51 40.35
N GLY A 226 0.92 -26.09 40.21
CA GLY A 226 0.28 -25.11 41.09
C GLY A 226 -0.01 -25.76 42.44
N LEU A 227 0.81 -25.45 43.44
CA LEU A 227 0.62 -25.85 44.83
C LEU A 227 -0.49 -24.97 45.46
N THR A 228 -1.72 -25.47 45.52
CA THR A 228 -2.79 -24.82 46.28
C THR A 228 -2.62 -25.10 47.78
N ALA A 229 -2.15 -24.11 48.54
CA ALA A 229 -2.22 -24.13 49.99
C ALA A 229 -3.66 -23.79 50.45
N ILE A 230 -4.33 -24.76 51.08
CA ILE A 230 -5.65 -24.62 51.69
C ILE A 230 -5.47 -23.86 53.01
N VAL A 231 -6.12 -22.69 53.16
CA VAL A 231 -6.25 -21.99 54.44
C VAL A 231 -7.40 -22.63 55.21
N ALA A 232 -7.09 -23.32 56.31
CA ALA A 232 -8.09 -23.80 57.25
C ALA A 232 -8.40 -22.68 58.26
N PHE A 233 -9.63 -22.18 58.23
CA PHE A 233 -10.23 -21.46 59.35
C PHE A 233 -10.66 -22.49 60.40
N ALA A 234 -10.16 -22.36 61.63
CA ALA A 234 -10.76 -22.99 62.80
C ALA A 234 -10.97 -21.91 63.86
N SER A 235 -12.25 -21.61 64.09
CA SER A 235 -12.77 -20.90 65.24
C SER A 235 -12.85 -21.84 66.45
N ALA A 236 -12.26 -21.42 67.57
CA ALA A 236 -12.62 -21.80 68.93
C ALA A 236 -12.07 -20.73 69.89
#